data_AF-A0A3A4Q6X1-F1
#
_entry.id   AF-A0A3A4Q6X1-F1
#
_cell.length_a   1.000
_cell.length_b   1.000
_cell.length_c   1.000
_cell.angle_alpha   90.00
_cell.angle_beta   90.00
_cell.angle_gamma   90.00
#
_symmetry.space_group_name_H-M   'P 1'
#
loop_
_entity.id
_entity.type
_entity.pdbx_description
1 polymer ?
#
loop_
_entity_poly.entity_id
_entity_poly.type
_entity_poly.pdbx_seq_one_letter_code
_entity_poly.pdbx_strand_id
1 'polypeptide(L)' 'MKNVLSVVQPVWGLALFAMGIAFFFQIPDIMSRISEISYFQGVLTFMRICLYIMSILLVGGGLQKLMILKKKK' A
#
# COMPACT_ATOMS: atom_id res chain seq x y z
N MET A 1 17.28 -19.54 18.04
CA MET A 1 16.84 -18.31 17.31
C MET A 1 15.55 -18.56 16.50
N LYS A 2 14.43 -18.96 17.14
CA LYS A 2 13.15 -19.23 16.43
C LYS A 2 12.04 -18.19 16.70
N ASN A 3 12.27 -17.28 17.66
CA ASN A 3 11.26 -16.29 18.07
C ASN A 3 11.21 -15.03 17.20
N VAL A 4 12.33 -14.60 16.62
CA VAL A 4 12.35 -13.38 15.78
C VAL A 4 11.46 -13.54 14.55
N LEU A 5 11.60 -14.61 13.77
CA LEU A 5 10.83 -14.89 12.55
C LEU A 5 9.30 -14.80 12.76
N SER A 6 8.81 -15.32 13.89
CA SER A 6 7.40 -15.30 14.28
C SER A 6 6.86 -13.91 14.57
N VAL A 7 7.71 -12.97 15.03
CA VAL A 7 7.36 -11.58 15.34
C VAL A 7 7.62 -10.65 14.15
N VAL A 8 8.63 -10.94 13.31
CA VAL A 8 8.85 -10.14 12.09
C VAL A 8 7.74 -10.38 11.06
N GLN A 9 7.15 -11.58 10.98
CA GLN A 9 6.03 -11.83 10.07
C GLN A 9 4.82 -10.87 10.28
N PRO A 10 4.32 -10.64 11.51
CA PRO A 10 3.25 -9.66 11.76
C PRO A 10 3.69 -8.23 11.50
N VAL A 11 4.89 -7.86 11.95
CA VAL A 11 5.44 -6.51 11.77
C VAL A 11 5.56 -6.18 10.28
N TRP A 12 5.98 -7.13 9.45
CA TRP A 12 6.00 -6.98 7.99
C TRP A 12 4.61 -6.81 7.38
N GLY A 13 3.62 -7.58 7.84
CA GLY A 13 2.24 -7.43 7.38
C GLY A 13 1.65 -6.06 7.76
N LEU A 14 1.96 -5.59 8.97
CA LEU A 14 1.49 -4.31 9.50
C LEU A 14 2.18 -3.13 8.79
N ALA A 15 3.49 -3.24 8.53
CA ALA A 15 4.23 -2.27 7.73
C ALA A 15 3.68 -2.19 6.29
N LEU A 16 3.43 -3.33 5.63
CA LEU A 16 2.81 -3.38 4.30
C LEU A 16 1.42 -2.73 4.27
N PHE A 17 0.60 -3.00 5.29
CA PHE A 17 -0.72 -2.42 5.43
C PHE A 17 -0.68 -0.90 5.66
N ALA A 18 0.18 -0.43 6.59
CA ALA A 18 0.38 0.98 6.87
C ALA A 18 0.89 1.75 5.64
N MET A 19 1.81 1.14 4.89
CA MET A 19 2.31 1.70 3.63
C MET A 19 1.19 1.84 2.60
N GLY A 20 0.32 0.83 2.45
CA GLY A 20 -0.84 0.90 1.56
C GLY A 20 -1.83 2.01 1.93
N ILE A 21 -2.04 2.28 3.21
CA ILE A 21 -2.83 3.44 3.68
C ILE A 21 -2.13 4.76 3.34
N ALA A 22 -0.82 4.85 3.58
CA ALA A 22 -0.04 6.06 3.27
C ALA A 22 -0.07 6.42 1.78
N PHE A 23 -0.09 5.41 0.90
CA PHE A 23 -0.26 5.61 -0.54
C PHE A 23 -1.60 6.23 -0.89
N PHE A 24 -2.68 5.92 -0.16
CA PHE A 24 -3.99 6.51 -0.38
C PHE A 24 -3.98 8.04 -0.19
N PHE A 25 -3.21 8.53 0.77
CA PHE A 25 -3.03 9.97 1.03
C PHE A 25 -2.07 10.66 0.06
N GLN A 26 -1.16 9.93 -0.60
CA GLN A 26 -0.28 10.51 -1.62
C GLN A 26 -1.00 10.79 -2.95
N ILE A 27 -2.07 10.06 -3.27
CA ILE A 27 -2.83 10.22 -4.52
C ILE A 27 -3.26 11.69 -4.77
N PRO A 28 -3.86 12.43 -3.80
CA PRO A 28 -4.17 13.85 -4.00
C PRO A 28 -2.93 14.74 -4.16
N ASP A 29 -1.84 14.43 -3.45
CA ASP A 29 -0.58 15.17 -3.49
C ASP A 29 0.07 15.12 -4.89
N ILE A 30 0.04 13.93 -5.49
CA ILE A 30 0.48 13.68 -6.86
C ILE A 30 -0.39 14.49 -7.82
N MET A 31 -1.72 14.45 -7.68
CA MET A 31 -2.63 15.22 -8.53
C MET A 31 -2.32 16.73 -8.51
N SER A 32 -2.03 17.29 -7.33
CA SER A 32 -1.71 18.71 -7.19
C SER A 32 -0.41 19.09 -7.89
N ARG A 33 0.60 18.21 -7.82
CA ARG A 33 1.91 18.41 -8.46
C ARG A 33 1.88 18.34 -9.99
N ILE A 34 0.98 17.55 -10.57
CA ILE A 34 0.93 17.37 -12.03
C ILE A 34 -0.02 18.36 -12.72
N SER A 35 -0.85 19.08 -11.97
CA SER A 35 -1.72 20.14 -12.51
C SER A 35 -0.93 21.28 -13.17
N GLU A 36 0.33 21.52 -12.72
CA GLU A 36 1.24 22.48 -13.35
C GLU A 36 1.79 22.01 -14.71
N ILE A 37 1.74 20.72 -15.02
CA ILE A 37 2.34 20.14 -16.23
C ILE A 37 1.23 19.53 -17.09
N SER A 38 0.61 20.39 -17.90
CA SER A 38 -0.52 20.08 -18.81
C SER A 38 -0.24 18.96 -19.84
N TYR A 39 1.01 18.52 -19.99
CA TYR A 39 1.46 17.55 -21.00
C TYR A 39 1.06 16.09 -20.70
N PHE A 40 0.73 15.75 -19.46
CA PHE A 40 0.56 14.35 -19.02
C PHE A 40 -0.89 13.94 -18.68
N GLN A 41 -1.90 14.73 -19.07
CA GLN A 41 -3.33 14.51 -18.75
C GLN A 41 -3.84 13.10 -19.10
N GLY A 42 -3.38 12.51 -20.21
CA GLY A 42 -3.74 11.14 -20.59
C GLY A 42 -3.17 10.06 -19.66
N VAL A 43 -2.00 10.30 -19.07
CA VAL A 43 -1.31 9.35 -18.18
C VAL A 43 -1.65 9.57 -16.71
N LEU A 44 -2.12 10.77 -16.32
CA LEU A 44 -2.62 11.04 -14.97
C LEU A 44 -3.67 10.01 -14.51
N THR A 45 -4.66 9.75 -15.37
CA THR A 45 -5.72 8.77 -15.11
C THR A 45 -5.16 7.35 -14.94
N PHE A 46 -4.20 6.97 -15.79
CA PHE A 46 -3.54 5.68 -15.71
C PHE A 46 -2.74 5.52 -14.40
N MET A 47 -1.98 6.54 -14.00
CA MET A 47 -1.25 6.56 -12.73
C MET A 47 -2.19 6.41 -11.55
N ARG A 48 -3.32 7.13 -11.57
CA ARG A 48 -4.30 7.11 -10.50
C ARG A 48 -4.92 5.71 -10.33
N ILE A 49 -5.23 5.03 -11.44
CA ILE A 49 -5.69 3.63 -11.43
C ILE A 49 -4.60 2.71 -10.89
N CYS A 50 -3.36 2.86 -11.36
CA CYS A 50 -2.24 2.02 -10.94
C CYS A 50 -1.95 2.15 -9.43
N LEU A 51 -1.96 3.39 -8.90
CA LEU A 51 -1.80 3.66 -7.47
C LEU A 51 -2.94 3.10 -6.64
N TYR A 52 -4.17 3.15 -7.14
CA TYR A 52 -5.33 2.54 -6.48
C TYR A 52 -5.19 1.02 -6.41
N ILE A 53 -4.78 0.39 -7.52
CA ILE A 53 -4.53 -1.05 -7.60
C ILE A 53 -3.40 -1.45 -6.64
N MET A 54 -2.27 -0.74 -6.66
CA MET A 54 -1.14 -1.00 -5.75
C MET A 54 -1.55 -0.85 -4.29
N SER A 55 -2.30 0.19 -3.95
CA SER A 55 -2.78 0.41 -2.57
C SER A 55 -3.69 -0.73 -2.11
N ILE A 56 -4.65 -1.14 -2.94
CA ILE A 56 -5.55 -2.27 -2.66
C ILE A 56 -4.76 -3.58 -2.51
N LEU A 57 -3.78 -3.81 -3.38
CA LEU A 57 -2.98 -5.03 -3.39
C LEU A 57 -2.05 -5.12 -2.16
N LEU A 58 -1.44 -4.00 -1.74
CA LEU A 58 -0.65 -3.91 -0.51
C LEU A 58 -1.51 -4.09 0.74
N VAL A 59 -2.66 -3.40 0.79
CA VAL A 59 -3.62 -3.51 1.90
C VAL A 59 -4.12 -4.95 2.03
N GLY A 60 -4.56 -5.55 0.93
CA GLY A 60 -5.05 -6.93 0.90
C GLY A 60 -3.98 -7.94 1.31
N GLY A 61 -2.77 -7.83 0.75
CA GLY A 61 -1.65 -8.70 1.09
C GLY A 61 -1.20 -8.56 2.56
N GLY A 62 -1.19 -7.33 3.09
CA GLY A 62 -0.90 -7.04 4.50
C GLY A 62 -1.94 -7.64 5.44
N LEU A 63 -3.23 -7.43 5.17
CA LEU A 63 -4.34 -8.03 5.94
C LEU A 63 -4.29 -9.56 5.93
N GLN A 64 -4.07 -10.18 4.78
CA GLN A 64 -4.03 -11.64 4.67
C GLN A 64 -2.91 -12.22 5.55
N LYS A 65 -1.74 -11.56 5.59
CA LYS A 65 -0.60 -11.98 6.40
C LYS A 65 -0.85 -11.79 7.90
N LEU A 66 -1.56 -10.73 8.29
CA LEU A 66 -2.01 -10.51 9.67
C LEU A 66 -3.09 -11.52 10.11
N MET A 67 -4.03 -11.87 9.22
CA MET A 67 -5.07 -12.87 9.49
C MET A 67 -4.50 -14.27 9.69
N ILE A 68 -3.49 -14.67 8.91
CA ILE A 68 -2.80 -15.97 9.07
C ILE A 68 -2.15 -16.08 10.46
N LEU A 69 -1.62 -14.98 10.98
CA LEU A 69 -1.03 -14.96 12.32
C LEU A 69 -2.09 -15.00 13.43
N LYS A 70 -3.24 -14.32 13.23
CA LYS A 70 -4.38 -14.38 14.15
C LYS A 70 -4.97 -15.79 14.23
N LYS A 71 -4.97 -16.55 13.13
CA LYS A 71 -5.46 -17.94 13.06
C LYS A 71 -4.53 -18.96 13.73
N LYS A 72 -3.28 -18.59 14.02
CA LYS A 72 -2.28 -19.47 14.65
C LYS A 72 -2.24 -19.34 16.19
N LYS A 73 -3.12 -18.54 16.78
CA LYS A 73 -3.27 -18.38 18.23
C LYS A 73 -4.55 -19.05 18.72
#